data_AF-A0A920UPH7-F1
#
_entry.id   AF-A0A920UPH7-F1
#
_cell.length_a   1.000
_cell.length_b   1.000
_cell.length_c   1.000
_cell.angle_alpha   90.00
_cell.angle_beta   90.00
_cell.angle_gamma   90.00
#
_symmetry.space_group_name_H-M   'P 1'
#
loop_
_entity.id
_entity.type
_entity.pdbx_description
1 polymer ?
#
loop_
_entity_poly.entity_id
_entity_poly.type
_entity_poly.pdbx_seq_one_letter_code
_entity_poly.pdbx_strand_id
1 'polypeptide(L)'
;MGSLSRTSCWTNYGTSSEYYTSFEFKPTKKLAEQAQTGPATIIIGGLGLGMLSTVIPGLIVVIAMWIANSMADTYGVALAAVGMLSTLGITLATDAYGPVADNAGGIAEQAKMDPEVRPRTDALDSLGNTTAATEKGLLLDQLY
;
A
#
# COMPACT_ATOMS: atom_id res chain seq x y z
N MET A 1 3.73 -21.16 19.60
CA MET A 1 4.54 -19.96 19.31
C MET A 1 4.89 -19.78 17.81
N GLY A 2 4.21 -20.47 16.88
CA GLY A 2 4.66 -20.60 15.47
C GLY A 2 3.78 -19.97 14.38
N SER A 3 2.68 -19.27 14.74
CA SER A 3 1.82 -18.59 13.75
C SER A 3 2.05 -17.07 13.66
N LEU A 4 2.81 -16.47 14.58
CA LEU A 4 3.01 -15.01 14.57
C LEU A 4 4.10 -14.53 13.61
N SER A 5 5.19 -15.27 13.37
CA SER A 5 6.34 -14.68 12.64
C SER A 5 6.12 -14.54 11.14
N ARG A 6 5.28 -15.38 10.51
CA ARG A 6 5.06 -15.34 9.05
C ARG A 6 4.03 -14.29 8.62
N THR A 7 3.02 -14.02 9.44
CA THR A 7 2.02 -12.96 9.20
C THR A 7 2.51 -11.58 9.64
N SER A 8 3.41 -11.50 10.63
CA SER A 8 3.92 -10.21 11.12
C SER A 8 4.69 -9.43 10.05
N CYS A 9 5.51 -10.10 9.23
CA CYS A 9 6.25 -9.46 8.14
C CYS A 9 5.29 -8.78 7.15
N TRP A 10 4.22 -9.50 6.78
CA TRP A 10 3.13 -9.02 5.93
C TRP A 10 2.39 -7.81 6.51
N THR A 11 2.00 -7.88 7.77
CA THR A 11 1.29 -6.78 8.43
C THR A 11 2.18 -5.56 8.60
N ASN A 12 3.47 -5.74 8.91
CA ASN A 12 4.41 -4.63 9.05
C ASN A 12 4.72 -3.96 7.70
N TYR A 13 4.74 -4.74 6.61
CA TYR A 13 4.88 -4.20 5.27
C TYR A 13 3.66 -3.35 4.87
N GLY A 14 2.47 -3.93 5.01
CA GLY A 14 1.22 -3.26 4.66
C GLY A 14 1.00 -1.98 5.47
N THR A 15 1.20 -2.05 6.79
CA THR A 15 1.06 -0.89 7.68
C THR A 15 2.12 0.18 7.40
N SER A 16 3.32 -0.18 6.94
CA SER A 16 4.32 0.79 6.51
C SER A 16 3.83 1.54 5.27
N SER A 17 3.37 0.84 4.22
CA SER A 17 2.86 1.51 3.02
C SER A 17 1.66 2.40 3.34
N GLU A 18 0.71 1.89 4.13
CA GLU A 18 -0.46 2.64 4.60
C GLU A 18 -0.06 3.90 5.37
N TYR A 19 0.95 3.84 6.25
CA TYR A 19 1.44 4.98 7.02
C TYR A 19 1.97 6.14 6.17
N TYR A 20 2.61 5.83 5.04
CA TYR A 20 3.17 6.84 4.13
C TYR A 20 2.20 7.31 3.05
N THR A 21 1.06 6.64 2.88
CA THR A 21 0.13 6.90 1.76
C THR A 21 -1.26 7.36 2.21
N SER A 22 -1.74 6.92 3.38
CA SER A 22 -3.06 7.34 3.89
C SER A 22 -3.05 8.78 4.39
N PHE A 23 -4.14 9.49 4.11
CA PHE A 23 -4.37 10.89 4.52
C PHE A 23 -4.58 11.04 6.03
N GLU A 24 -4.77 9.95 6.77
CA GLU A 24 -4.95 9.97 8.22
C GLU A 24 -3.63 10.18 8.98
N PHE A 25 -2.51 9.79 8.37
CA PHE A 25 -1.21 9.80 9.02
C PHE A 25 -0.43 11.10 8.82
N LYS A 26 0.50 11.34 9.76
CA LYS A 26 1.34 12.54 9.81
C LYS A 26 2.13 12.82 8.53
N PRO A 27 2.71 11.84 7.81
CA PRO A 27 3.54 12.13 6.65
C PRO A 27 2.73 12.74 5.50
N THR A 28 1.57 12.17 5.18
CA THR A 28 0.66 12.65 4.15
C THR A 28 0.02 13.99 4.51
N LYS A 29 -0.34 14.19 5.79
CA LYS A 29 -0.85 15.49 6.28
C LYS A 29 0.19 16.61 6.15
N LYS A 30 1.44 16.35 6.52
CA LYS A 30 2.54 17.31 6.36
C LYS A 30 2.81 17.63 4.89
N LEU A 31 2.71 16.65 4.01
CA LEU A 31 2.83 16.88 2.58
C LEU A 31 1.68 17.75 2.04
N ALA A 32 0.46 17.53 2.52
CA ALA A 32 -0.68 18.38 2.17
C ALA A 32 -0.53 19.83 2.68
N GLU A 33 0.05 20.04 3.87
CA GLU A 33 0.38 21.37 4.38
C GLU A 33 1.41 22.10 3.48
N GLN A 34 2.38 21.36 2.95
CA GLN A 34 3.37 21.92 2.01
C GLN A 34 2.75 22.44 0.72
N ALA A 35 1.55 21.95 0.33
CA ALA A 35 0.81 22.46 -0.82
C ALA A 35 0.53 23.98 -0.73
N GLN A 36 0.41 24.52 0.49
CA GLN A 36 0.16 25.95 0.71
C GLN A 36 1.35 26.84 0.31
N THR A 37 2.54 26.27 0.23
CA THR A 37 3.78 26.99 -0.10
C THR A 37 4.10 26.99 -1.61
N GLY A 38 3.33 26.25 -2.40
CA GLY A 38 3.36 26.26 -3.86
C GLY A 38 3.55 24.88 -4.51
N PRO A 39 3.44 24.79 -5.85
CA PRO A 39 3.55 23.52 -6.58
C PRO A 39 4.95 22.87 -6.48
N ALA A 40 6.00 23.68 -6.42
CA ALA A 40 7.37 23.18 -6.36
C ALA A 40 7.67 22.44 -5.05
N THR A 41 7.18 22.97 -3.93
CA THR A 41 7.45 22.41 -2.59
C THR A 41 6.68 21.12 -2.35
N ILE A 42 5.43 21.00 -2.82
CA ILE A 42 4.68 19.74 -2.75
C ILE A 42 5.30 18.65 -3.65
N ILE A 43 5.82 19.00 -4.83
CA ILE A 43 6.49 18.02 -5.72
C ILE A 43 7.78 17.51 -5.06
N ILE A 44 8.64 18.41 -4.58
CA ILE A 44 9.90 18.03 -3.92
C ILE A 44 9.62 17.25 -2.64
N GLY A 45 8.63 17.69 -1.84
CA GLY A 45 8.20 17.01 -0.63
C GLY A 45 7.66 15.61 -0.91
N GLY A 46 6.87 15.44 -1.97
CA GLY A 46 6.30 14.16 -2.37
C GLY A 46 7.36 13.18 -2.86
N LEU A 47 8.33 13.65 -3.65
CA LEU A 47 9.49 12.85 -4.05
C LEU A 47 10.32 12.40 -2.85
N GLY A 48 10.62 13.33 -1.92
CA GLY A 48 11.34 13.01 -0.69
C GLY A 48 10.59 12.01 0.18
N LEU A 49 9.27 12.16 0.31
CA LEU A 49 8.42 11.24 1.06
C LEU A 49 8.41 9.84 0.42
N GLY A 50 8.33 9.75 -0.90
CA GLY A 50 8.40 8.49 -1.65
C GLY A 50 9.76 7.79 -1.51
N MET A 51 10.87 8.54 -1.47
CA MET A 51 12.19 7.96 -1.21
C MET A 51 12.34 7.44 0.22
N LEU A 52 11.69 8.08 1.20
CA LEU A 52 11.70 7.63 2.59
C LEU A 52 10.81 6.40 2.81
N SER A 53 9.69 6.30 2.09
CA SER A 53 8.73 5.21 2.28
C SER A 53 9.28 3.83 1.90
N THR A 54 10.33 3.76 1.06
CA THR A 54 10.95 2.48 0.65
C THR A 54 11.90 1.88 1.69
N VAL A 55 12.36 2.66 2.68
CA VAL A 55 13.40 2.22 3.62
C VAL A 55 12.91 1.09 4.53
N ILE A 56 11.73 1.24 5.12
CA ILE A 56 11.16 0.23 6.03
C ILE A 56 10.80 -1.06 5.27
N PRO A 57 10.05 -1.01 4.14
CA PRO A 57 9.84 -2.15 3.24
C PRO A 57 11.13 -2.90 2.89
N GLY A 58 12.16 -2.19 2.42
CA GLY A 58 13.42 -2.80 2.01
C GLY A 58 14.14 -3.52 3.15
N LEU A 59 14.14 -2.95 4.35
CA LEU A 59 14.74 -3.60 5.53
C LEU A 59 13.99 -4.89 5.92
N ILE A 60 12.66 -4.89 5.84
CA ILE A 60 11.84 -6.05 6.15
C ILE A 60 12.19 -7.23 5.21
N VAL A 61 12.32 -6.97 3.91
CA VAL A 61 12.69 -7.98 2.91
C VAL A 61 14.08 -8.56 3.18
N VAL A 62 15.09 -7.70 3.41
CA VAL A 62 16.47 -8.14 3.69
C VAL A 62 16.53 -9.06 4.92
N ILE A 63 15.82 -8.69 6.00
CA ILE A 63 15.79 -9.52 7.22
C ILE A 63 15.06 -10.85 6.97
N ALA A 64 13.95 -10.83 6.24
CA ALA A 64 13.19 -12.03 5.91
C ALA A 64 14.02 -13.00 5.06
N MET A 65 14.74 -12.50 4.04
CA MET A 65 15.64 -13.30 3.20
C MET A 65 16.78 -13.90 4.02
N TRP A 66 17.39 -13.12 4.91
CA TRP A 66 18.49 -13.60 5.75
C TRP A 66 18.05 -14.74 6.67
N ILE A 67 16.89 -14.60 7.33
CA ILE A 67 16.32 -15.65 8.18
C ILE A 67 15.99 -16.88 7.34
N ALA A 68 15.29 -16.71 6.21
CA ALA A 68 14.89 -17.81 5.33
C ALA A 68 16.10 -18.60 4.81
N ASN A 69 17.16 -17.88 4.40
CA ASN A 69 18.40 -18.50 3.94
C ASN A 69 19.14 -19.23 5.07
N SER A 70 19.14 -18.69 6.30
CA SER A 70 19.78 -19.36 7.43
C SER A 70 19.10 -20.69 7.84
N MET A 71 17.82 -20.87 7.49
CA MET A 71 17.03 -22.03 7.87
C MET A 71 17.08 -23.17 6.85
N ALA A 72 17.09 -22.85 5.56
CA ALA A 72 17.02 -23.85 4.49
C ALA A 72 17.68 -23.38 3.18
N ASP A 73 18.72 -22.54 3.29
CA ASP A 73 19.44 -21.94 2.16
C ASP A 73 18.48 -21.34 1.11
N THR A 74 18.82 -21.47 -0.17
CA THR A 74 18.01 -20.96 -1.28
C THR A 74 16.61 -21.57 -1.35
N TYR A 75 16.42 -22.79 -0.84
CA TYR A 75 15.11 -23.43 -0.75
C TYR A 75 14.21 -22.75 0.29
N GLY A 76 14.79 -22.29 1.40
CA GLY A 76 14.11 -21.48 2.40
C GLY A 76 13.63 -20.15 1.85
N VAL A 77 14.46 -19.49 1.04
CA VAL A 77 14.09 -18.24 0.35
C VAL A 77 12.95 -18.48 -0.64
N ALA A 78 13.00 -19.55 -1.43
CA ALA A 78 11.93 -19.90 -2.36
C ALA A 78 10.60 -20.18 -1.63
N LEU A 79 10.64 -20.91 -0.51
CA LEU A 79 9.45 -21.15 0.31
C LEU A 79 8.92 -19.87 0.98
N ALA A 80 9.79 -18.94 1.36
CA ALA A 80 9.37 -17.64 1.88
C ALA A 80 8.63 -16.83 0.81
N ALA A 81 9.14 -16.80 -0.43
CA ALA A 81 8.48 -16.15 -1.56
C ALA A 81 7.09 -16.76 -1.86
N VAL A 82 6.99 -18.09 -1.91
CA VAL A 82 5.70 -18.78 -2.07
C VAL A 82 4.76 -18.49 -0.89
N GLY A 83 5.28 -18.43 0.33
CA GLY A 83 4.53 -18.02 1.51
C GLY A 83 3.97 -16.61 1.41
N MET A 84 4.70 -15.68 0.78
CA MET A 84 4.18 -14.34 0.49
C MET A 84 3.02 -14.38 -0.50
N LEU A 85 3.04 -15.26 -1.50
CA LEU A 85 1.94 -15.37 -2.46
C LEU A 85 0.67 -16.02 -1.90
N SER A 86 0.69 -16.56 -0.67
CA SER A 86 -0.45 -17.27 -0.08
C SER A 86 -1.72 -16.40 0.09
N THR A 87 -1.57 -15.09 0.21
CA THR A 87 -2.69 -14.13 0.34
C THR A 87 -3.01 -13.38 -0.96
N LEU A 88 -2.35 -13.73 -2.07
CA LEU A 88 -2.50 -13.05 -3.36
C LEU A 88 -3.96 -12.95 -3.82
N GLY A 89 -4.78 -13.98 -3.56
CA GLY A 89 -6.19 -13.96 -3.93
C GLY A 89 -7.01 -12.87 -3.23
N ILE A 90 -6.68 -12.56 -1.97
CA ILE A 90 -7.33 -11.46 -1.24
C ILE A 90 -6.80 -10.13 -1.76
N THR A 91 -5.48 -10.00 -1.93
CA THR A 91 -4.80 -8.81 -2.45
C THR A 91 -5.31 -8.40 -3.84
N LEU A 92 -5.51 -9.35 -4.75
CA LEU A 92 -6.06 -9.05 -6.08
C LEU A 92 -7.53 -8.60 -6.02
N ALA A 93 -8.30 -9.14 -5.07
CA ALA A 93 -9.69 -8.75 -4.90
C ALA A 93 -9.83 -7.31 -4.37
N THR A 94 -8.91 -6.91 -3.49
CA THR A 94 -8.86 -5.56 -2.93
C THR A 94 -8.26 -4.53 -3.90
N ASP A 95 -7.33 -4.92 -4.78
CA ASP A 95 -6.85 -4.06 -5.88
C ASP A 95 -7.97 -3.77 -6.89
N ALA A 96 -8.73 -4.81 -7.25
CA ALA A 96 -9.88 -4.67 -8.15
C ALA A 96 -11.00 -3.79 -7.59
N TYR A 97 -11.05 -3.60 -6.26
CA TYR A 97 -12.05 -2.75 -5.61
C TYR A 97 -11.88 -1.27 -5.96
N GLY A 98 -10.64 -0.77 -6.03
CA GLY A 98 -10.36 0.65 -6.28
C GLY A 98 -10.93 1.17 -7.60
N PRO A 99 -10.60 0.55 -8.75
CA PRO A 99 -11.15 0.93 -10.05
C PRO A 99 -12.67 0.81 -10.14
N VAL A 100 -13.28 -0.13 -9.40
CA VAL A 100 -14.74 -0.27 -9.35
C VAL A 100 -15.37 0.92 -8.60
N ALA A 101 -14.76 1.34 -7.48
CA ALA A 101 -15.23 2.48 -6.69
C ALA A 101 -15.09 3.81 -7.46
N ASP A 102 -13.95 4.04 -8.14
CA ASP A 102 -13.71 5.23 -8.97
C ASP A 102 -14.75 5.33 -10.11
N ASN A 103 -14.96 4.24 -10.86
CA ASN A 103 -15.96 4.20 -11.93
C ASN A 103 -17.39 4.44 -11.41
N ALA A 104 -17.73 3.91 -10.23
CA ALA A 104 -19.03 4.17 -9.60
C ALA A 104 -19.21 5.66 -9.24
N GLY A 105 -18.14 6.30 -8.73
CA GLY A 105 -18.11 7.75 -8.49
C GLY A 105 -18.30 8.55 -9.77
N GLY A 106 -17.58 8.20 -10.83
CA GLY A 106 -17.70 8.83 -12.15
C GLY A 106 -19.11 8.73 -12.74
N ILE A 107 -19.75 7.57 -12.64
CA ILE A 107 -21.15 7.37 -13.07
C ILE A 107 -22.09 8.26 -12.26
N ALA A 108 -21.92 8.32 -10.93
CA ALA A 108 -22.77 9.13 -10.06
C ALA A 108 -22.72 10.62 -10.41
N GLU A 109 -21.53 11.14 -10.75
CA GLU A 109 -21.33 12.53 -11.18
C GLU A 109 -21.89 12.80 -12.58
N GLN A 110 -21.64 11.90 -13.54
CA GLN A 110 -22.14 12.04 -14.92
C GLN A 110 -23.66 11.93 -15.00
N ALA A 111 -24.26 11.06 -14.18
CA ALA A 111 -25.71 10.86 -14.13
C ALA A 111 -26.44 11.89 -13.24
N LYS A 112 -25.72 12.83 -12.61
CA LYS A 112 -26.26 13.85 -11.68
C LYS A 112 -27.15 13.23 -10.59
N MET A 113 -26.67 12.12 -10.00
CA MET A 113 -27.37 11.45 -8.91
C MET A 113 -27.44 12.33 -7.66
N ASP A 114 -28.24 11.92 -6.67
CA ASP A 114 -28.41 12.68 -5.43
C ASP A 114 -27.05 13.02 -4.77
N PRO A 115 -26.92 14.22 -4.18
CA PRO A 115 -25.66 14.70 -3.62
C PRO A 115 -25.15 13.88 -2.43
N GLU A 116 -25.94 12.94 -1.90
CA GLU A 116 -25.49 11.99 -0.88
C GLU A 116 -24.69 10.81 -1.47
N VAL A 117 -24.89 10.49 -2.76
CA VAL A 117 -24.21 9.38 -3.43
C VAL A 117 -22.72 9.69 -3.64
N ARG A 118 -22.39 10.95 -3.96
CA ARG A 118 -21.01 11.36 -4.27
C ARG A 118 -20.06 11.31 -3.07
N PRO A 119 -20.41 11.84 -1.88
CA PRO A 119 -19.60 11.70 -0.67
C PRO A 119 -19.34 10.23 -0.29
N ARG A 120 -20.32 9.35 -0.55
CA ARG A 120 -20.16 7.91 -0.32
C ARG A 120 -19.17 7.29 -1.30
N THR A 121 -19.27 7.59 -2.60
CA THR A 121 -18.33 7.06 -3.59
C THR A 121 -16.92 7.63 -3.42
N ASP A 122 -16.77 8.90 -3.05
CA ASP A 122 -15.47 9.54 -2.81
C ASP A 122 -14.76 8.91 -1.60
N ALA A 123 -15.51 8.54 -0.55
CA ALA A 123 -14.95 7.80 0.58
C ALA A 123 -14.44 6.41 0.16
N LEU A 124 -15.16 5.72 -0.73
CA LEU A 124 -14.75 4.40 -1.23
C LEU A 124 -13.56 4.48 -2.18
N ASP A 125 -13.48 5.49 -3.04
CA ASP A 125 -12.35 5.74 -3.93
C ASP A 125 -11.06 6.06 -3.13
N SER A 126 -11.17 6.91 -2.11
CA SER A 126 -10.05 7.22 -1.20
C SER A 126 -9.49 5.97 -0.49
N LEU A 127 -10.37 5.06 -0.06
CA LEU A 127 -9.98 3.76 0.49
C LEU A 127 -9.31 2.87 -0.58
N GLY A 128 -9.84 2.85 -1.80
CA GLY A 128 -9.27 2.14 -2.94
C GLY A 128 -7.86 2.61 -3.28
N ASN A 129 -7.61 3.92 -3.29
CA ASN A 129 -6.30 4.51 -3.57
C ASN A 129 -5.25 4.15 -2.51
N THR A 130 -5.64 4.11 -1.24
CA THR A 130 -4.76 3.67 -0.13
C THR A 130 -4.43 2.18 -0.23
N THR A 131 -5.42 1.37 -0.61
CA THR A 131 -5.29 -0.08 -0.75
C THR A 131 -4.38 -0.43 -1.94
N ALA A 132 -4.61 0.20 -3.10
CA ALA A 132 -3.79 0.02 -4.29
C ALA A 132 -2.31 0.40 -4.06
N ALA A 133 -2.02 1.42 -3.25
CA ALA A 133 -0.65 1.80 -2.91
C ALA A 133 0.04 0.76 -2.00
N THR A 134 -0.72 0.15 -1.08
CA THR A 134 -0.24 -0.95 -0.25
C THR A 134 0.09 -2.18 -1.09
N GLU A 135 -0.75 -2.47 -2.08
CA GLU A 135 -0.65 -3.66 -2.92
C GLU A 135 0.41 -3.54 -4.00
N LYS A 136 0.61 -2.36 -4.59
CA LYS A 136 1.73 -2.11 -5.51
C LYS A 136 3.08 -2.33 -4.82
N GLY A 137 3.22 -1.93 -3.56
CA GLY A 137 4.41 -2.27 -2.77
C GLY A 137 4.60 -3.78 -2.66
N LEU A 138 3.54 -4.49 -2.24
CA LEU A 138 3.56 -5.94 -2.09
C LEU A 138 3.91 -6.68 -3.40
N LEU A 139 3.40 -6.21 -4.53
CA LEU A 139 3.66 -6.80 -5.85
C LEU A 139 5.10 -6.57 -6.32
N LEU A 140 5.69 -5.40 -6.03
CA LEU A 140 7.09 -5.11 -6.37
C LEU A 140 8.05 -6.09 -5.67
N ASP A 141 7.80 -6.41 -4.41
CA ASP A 141 8.62 -7.34 -3.65
C ASP A 141 8.29 -8.83 -3.91
N GLN A 142 7.22 -9.12 -4.64
CA GLN A 142 6.90 -10.47 -5.11
C GLN A 142 7.59 -10.85 -6.44
N LEU A 143 8.15 -9.86 -7.16
CA LEU A 143 8.81 -10.04 -8.46
C LEU A 143 10.34 -10.22 -8.36
N TYR A 144 10.93 -10.09 -7.17
CA TYR A 144 12.36 -10.27 -6.88
C TYR A 144 12.57 -11.38 -5.84
#